data_AF-A0A1M7GI53-F1
#
_entry.id   AF-A0A1M7GI53-F1
#
_cell.length_a   1.000
_cell.length_b   1.000
_cell.length_c   1.000
_cell.angle_alpha   90.00
_cell.angle_beta   90.00
_cell.angle_gamma   90.00
#
_symmetry.space_group_name_H-M   'P 1'
#
loop_
_entity.id
_entity.type
_entity.pdbx_description
1 polymer ?
#
loop_
_entity_poly.entity_id
_entity_poly.type
_entity_poly.pdbx_seq_one_letter_code
_entity_poly.pdbx_strand_id
1 'polypeptide(L)'
;MIPIRNAVPSRYPPLVTWILIATNCLVFLFQDSLSPDELELFLRQFALIPARYSEAFASGESDLAAVDFVPFFTMMFLHGGWLHLILNMWTLWLC
;
A
#
# COMPACT_ATOMS: atom_id res chain seq x y z
N MET A 1 -23.11 -1.26 10.37
CA MET A 1 -22.68 -2.00 11.58
C MET A 1 -21.19 -1.75 11.71
N ILE A 2 -20.70 -1.15 12.79
CA ILE A 2 -19.25 -0.91 12.97
C ILE A 2 -18.69 -2.17 13.63
N PRO A 3 -17.76 -2.92 12.99
CA PRO A 3 -17.20 -4.10 13.60
C PRO A 3 -16.28 -3.71 14.77
N ILE A 4 -16.52 -4.32 15.93
CA ILE A 4 -15.83 -3.99 17.19
C ILE A 4 -15.00 -5.18 17.69
N ARG A 5 -15.36 -6.41 17.29
CA ARG A 5 -14.69 -7.63 17.74
C ARG A 5 -14.82 -8.74 16.72
N ASN A 6 -13.76 -9.53 16.58
CA ASN A 6 -13.77 -10.75 15.78
C ASN A 6 -14.56 -11.86 16.53
N ALA A 7 -15.50 -12.50 15.84
CA ALA A 7 -16.34 -13.55 16.41
C ALA A 7 -15.66 -14.94 16.40
N VAL A 8 -14.58 -15.07 15.63
CA VAL A 8 -13.84 -16.32 15.49
C VAL A 8 -12.77 -16.44 16.58
N PRO A 9 -12.72 -17.54 17.35
CA PRO A 9 -11.66 -17.77 18.33
C PRO A 9 -10.31 -17.89 17.62
N SER A 10 -9.36 -17.02 17.95
CA SER A 10 -7.98 -17.17 17.45
C SER A 10 -7.23 -18.22 18.27
N ARG A 11 -6.66 -19.21 17.59
CA ARG A 11 -5.86 -20.30 18.20
C ARG A 11 -4.38 -19.90 18.37
N TYR A 12 -3.91 -18.89 17.66
CA TYR A 12 -2.51 -18.46 17.61
C TYR A 12 -2.39 -16.93 17.66
N PRO A 13 -1.28 -16.37 18.17
CA PRO A 13 -1.05 -14.94 18.08
C PRO A 13 -0.95 -14.51 16.61
N PRO A 14 -1.59 -13.39 16.20
CA PRO A 14 -1.64 -12.95 14.81
C PRO A 14 -0.35 -12.23 14.39
N LEU A 15 0.78 -12.93 14.42
CA LEU A 15 2.12 -12.35 14.17
C LEU A 15 2.23 -11.68 12.79
N VAL A 16 1.68 -12.31 11.75
CA VAL A 16 1.71 -11.76 10.38
C VAL A 16 0.93 -10.44 10.32
N THR A 17 -0.23 -10.39 10.96
CA THR A 17 -1.05 -9.16 11.07
C THR A 17 -0.27 -8.05 11.76
N TRP A 18 0.43 -8.35 12.86
CA TRP A 18 1.28 -7.36 13.54
C TRP A 18 2.43 -6.86 12.66
N ILE A 19 3.10 -7.75 11.93
CA ILE A 19 4.19 -7.36 11.00
C ILE A 19 3.64 -6.48 9.88
N LEU A 20 2.49 -6.83 9.30
CA LEU A 20 1.84 -6.02 8.27
C LEU A 20 1.43 -4.65 8.80
N ILE A 21 0.82 -4.57 9.99
CA ILE A 21 0.45 -3.31 10.62
C ILE A 21 1.70 -2.45 10.85
N ALA A 22 2.76 -3.02 11.44
CA ALA A 22 4.01 -2.31 11.68
C ALA A 22 4.62 -1.79 10.37
N THR A 23 4.62 -2.60 9.31
CA THR A 23 5.16 -2.22 8.00
C THR A 23 4.37 -1.07 7.37
N ASN A 24 3.03 -1.12 7.39
CA ASN A 24 2.18 -0.05 6.88
C ASN A 24 2.39 1.26 7.65
N CYS A 25 2.46 1.20 8.98
CA CYS A 25 2.75 2.37 9.80
C CYS A 25 4.12 2.97 9.50
N LEU A 26 5.17 2.14 9.37
CA LEU A 26 6.51 2.63 9.05
C LEU A 26 6.59 3.30 7.67
N VAL A 27 5.99 2.68 6.65
CA VAL A 27 5.92 3.27 5.30
C VAL A 27 5.15 4.58 5.31
N PHE A 28 4.04 4.66 6.03
CA PHE A 28 3.27 5.90 6.13
C PHE A 28 4.00 7.01 6.88
N LEU A 29 4.67 6.69 8.00
CA LEU A 29 5.47 7.68 8.73
C LEU A 29 6.62 8.21 7.88
N PHE A 30 7.25 7.35 7.07
CA PHE A 30 8.23 7.79 6.08
C PHE A 30 7.58 8.73 5.07
N GLN A 31 6.43 8.36 4.49
CA GLN A 31 5.69 9.17 3.54
C GLN A 31 5.30 10.56 4.09
N ASP A 32 4.84 10.62 5.35
CA ASP A 32 4.43 11.85 6.05
C ASP A 32 5.65 12.74 6.38
N SER A 33 6.84 12.15 6.52
CA SER A 33 8.08 12.89 6.76
C SER A 33 8.68 13.56 5.52
N LEU A 34 8.25 13.17 4.31
CA LEU A 34 8.77 13.71 3.06
C LEU A 34 8.22 15.10 2.77
N SER A 35 9.05 15.95 2.15
CA SER A 35 8.56 17.19 1.54
C SER A 35 7.64 16.91 0.35
N PRO A 36 6.81 17.89 -0.10
CA PRO A 36 5.90 17.68 -1.24
C PRO A 36 6.59 17.19 -2.52
N ASP A 37 7.79 17.70 -2.81
CA ASP A 37 8.56 17.33 -4.01
C ASP A 37 9.12 15.91 -3.90
N GLU A 38 9.62 15.54 -2.72
CA GLU A 38 10.12 14.18 -2.45
C GLU A 38 8.98 13.16 -2.44
N LEU A 39 7.82 13.54 -1.90
CA LEU A 39 6.62 12.72 -1.92
C LEU A 39 6.17 12.46 -3.36
N GLU A 40 6.19 13.47 -4.23
CA GLU A 40 5.85 13.29 -5.63
C GLU A 40 6.81 12.30 -6.32
N LEU A 41 8.12 12.43 -6.10
CA LEU A 41 9.11 11.50 -6.64
C LEU A 41 8.90 10.06 -6.11
N PHE A 42 8.64 9.93 -4.81
CA PHE A 42 8.35 8.67 -4.15
C PHE A 42 7.09 8.01 -4.73
N LEU A 43 5.99 8.76 -4.89
CA LEU A 43 4.76 8.27 -5.48
C LEU A 43 4.93 7.90 -6.96
N ARG A 44 5.71 8.68 -7.73
CA ARG A 44 6.02 8.34 -9.13
C ARG A 44 6.71 6.98 -9.27
N GLN A 45 7.52 6.60 -8.28
CA GLN A 45 8.25 5.33 -8.28
C GLN A 45 7.44 4.17 -7.71
N PHE A 46 6.70 4.37 -6.61
CA PHE A 46 6.08 3.29 -5.85
C PHE A 46 4.56 3.20 -5.96
N ALA A 47 3.89 4.25 -6.44
CA ALA A 47 2.46 4.22 -6.69
C ALA A 47 2.16 3.69 -8.09
N LEU A 48 1.09 2.90 -8.20
CA LEU A 48 0.62 2.42 -9.49
C LEU A 48 -0.08 3.58 -10.22
N ILE A 49 0.59 4.14 -11.23
CA ILE A 49 0.05 5.20 -12.09
C ILE A 49 -0.38 4.56 -13.42
N PRO A 50 -1.70 4.37 -13.68
CA PRO A 50 -2.17 3.67 -14.86
C PRO A 50 -1.69 4.27 -16.19
N ALA A 51 -1.55 5.61 -16.24
CA ALA A 51 -1.06 6.31 -17.43
C ALA A 51 0.30 5.80 -17.94
N ARG A 52 1.21 5.39 -17.03
CA ARG A 52 2.52 4.83 -17.39
C ARG A 52 2.41 3.50 -18.13
N TYR A 53 1.40 2.71 -17.80
CA TYR A 53 1.20 1.39 -18.40
C TYR A 53 0.37 1.51 -19.68
N SER A 54 -0.63 2.40 -19.72
CA SER A 54 -1.48 2.60 -20.91
C SER A 54 -0.68 2.97 -22.16
N GLU A 55 0.34 3.83 -22.04
CA GLU A 55 1.20 4.21 -23.16
C GLU A 55 2.08 3.04 -23.65
N ALA A 56 2.61 2.24 -22.71
CA ALA A 56 3.39 1.04 -23.02
C ALA A 56 2.55 -0.07 -23.68
N PHE A 57 1.27 -0.20 -23.30
CA PHE A 57 0.34 -1.13 -23.93
C PHE A 57 -0.15 -0.64 -25.31
N ALA A 58 -0.19 0.67 -25.53
CA ALA A 58 -0.64 1.26 -26.79
C ALA A 58 0.43 1.24 -27.90
N SER A 59 1.73 1.29 -27.54
CA SER A 59 2.83 1.29 -28.50
C SER A 59 3.16 -0.09 -29.09
N GLY A 60 2.58 -1.18 -28.58
CA GLY A 60 2.77 -2.54 -29.12
C GLY A 60 4.17 -3.13 -28.90
N GLU A 61 5.12 -2.34 -28.42
CA GLU A 61 6.43 -2.78 -27.95
C GLU A 61 6.31 -3.25 -26.50
N SER A 62 5.64 -4.38 -26.28
CA SER A 62 5.59 -5.01 -24.97
C SER A 62 6.92 -5.69 -24.67
N ASP A 63 7.96 -4.91 -24.39
CA ASP A 63 9.09 -5.43 -23.66
C ASP A 63 8.61 -5.68 -22.22
N LEU A 64 8.08 -6.88 -21.98
CA LEU A 64 7.61 -7.35 -20.68
C LEU A 64 8.72 -7.27 -19.61
N ALA A 65 9.99 -7.16 -20.03
CA ALA A 65 11.11 -6.90 -19.14
C ALA A 65 11.18 -5.43 -18.64
N ALA A 66 10.58 -4.48 -19.35
CA ALA A 66 10.51 -3.07 -18.97
C ALA A 66 9.30 -2.72 -18.09
N VAL A 67 8.35 -3.66 -17.93
CA VAL A 67 7.21 -3.49 -17.03
C VAL A 67 7.68 -3.62 -15.60
N ASP A 68 7.83 -2.48 -14.93
CA ASP A 68 8.18 -2.44 -13.51
C ASP A 68 7.01 -3.01 -12.68
N PHE A 69 7.19 -4.18 -12.10
CA PHE A 69 6.17 -4.82 -11.25
C PHE A 69 6.19 -4.28 -9.82
N VAL A 70 7.20 -3.49 -9.43
CA VAL A 70 7.34 -2.96 -8.08
C VAL A 70 6.09 -2.18 -7.63
N PRO A 71 5.51 -1.26 -8.43
CA PRO A 71 4.33 -0.49 -8.05
C PRO A 71 3.09 -1.34 -7.76
N PHE A 72 2.96 -2.52 -8.36
CA PHE A 72 1.83 -3.42 -8.10
C PHE A 72 1.84 -3.98 -6.68
N PHE A 73 3.03 -4.17 -6.10
CA PHE A 73 3.17 -4.62 -4.72
C PHE A 73 3.26 -3.43 -3.76
N THR A 74 4.06 -2.41 -4.08
CA THR A 74 4.31 -1.30 -3.15
C THR A 74 3.10 -0.41 -2.96
N MET A 75 2.18 -0.32 -3.94
CA MET A 75 0.93 0.43 -3.78
C MET A 75 0.08 -0.05 -2.60
N MET A 76 0.20 -1.33 -2.20
CA MET A 76 -0.57 -1.90 -1.10
C MET A 76 -0.23 -1.29 0.27
N PHE A 77 0.94 -0.64 0.38
CA PHE A 77 1.45 -0.05 1.63
C PHE A 77 1.31 1.48 1.66
N LEU A 78 0.96 2.10 0.54
CA LEU A 78 0.84 3.56 0.43
C LEU A 78 -0.51 4.04 0.93
N HIS A 79 -0.51 5.18 1.65
CA HIS A 79 -1.73 5.72 2.24
C HIS A 79 -1.86 7.22 1.97
N GLY A 80 -2.99 7.64 1.42
CA GLY A 80 -3.29 9.05 1.15
C GLY A 80 -3.64 9.92 2.37
N GLY A 81 -3.44 9.43 3.60
CA GLY A 81 -3.64 10.21 4.83
C GLY A 81 -3.97 9.38 6.06
N TRP A 82 -3.99 10.06 7.22
CA TRP A 82 -4.19 9.45 8.53
C TRP A 82 -5.49 8.65 8.66
N LEU A 83 -6.61 9.19 8.16
CA LEU A 83 -7.90 8.49 8.20
C LEU A 83 -7.85 7.17 7.42
N HIS A 84 -7.22 7.18 6.24
CA HIS A 84 -7.09 5.99 5.40
C HIS A 84 -6.24 4.91 6.10
N LEU A 85 -5.10 5.31 6.70
CA LEU A 85 -4.27 4.39 7.47
C LEU A 85 -5.03 3.77 8.65
N ILE A 86 -5.67 4.60 9.48
CA ILE A 86 -6.35 4.13 10.69
C ILE A 86 -7.47 3.14 10.33
N LEU A 87 -8.25 3.44 9.30
CA LEU A 87 -9.33 2.54 8.86
C LEU A 87 -8.79 1.21 8.31
N ASN A 88 -7.70 1.22 7.54
CA ASN A 88 -7.07 -0.02 7.06
C ASN A 88 -6.47 -0.86 8.19
N MET A 89 -5.80 -0.24 9.16
CA MET A 89 -5.22 -0.98 10.28
C MET A 89 -6.31 -1.55 11.20
N TRP A 90 -7.42 -0.82 11.39
CA TRP A 90 -8.58 -1.31 12.11
C TRP A 90 -9.19 -2.53 11.41
N THR A 91 -9.46 -2.46 10.10
CA THR A 91 -10.03 -3.60 9.38
C THR A 91 -9.07 -4.80 9.36
N LEU A 92 -7.77 -4.57 9.18
CA LEU A 92 -6.75 -5.61 9.20
C LEU A 92 -6.64 -6.29 10.58
N TRP A 93 -6.80 -5.55 11.68
CA TRP A 93 -6.79 -6.10 13.04
C TRP A 93 -8.02 -6.96 13.37
N LEU A 94 -9.16 -6.63 12.76
CA LEU A 94 -10.42 -7.33 13.01
C LEU A 94 -10.60 -8.62 12.21
N CYS A 95 -9.82 -8.81 11.15
CA CYS A 95 -9.83 -10.00 10.29
C CYS A 95 -8.93 -11.09 10.88
#